data_AF-A0A8T3ZGN3-F1
#
_entry.id   AF-A0A8T3ZGN3-F1
#
_cell.length_a   1.000
_cell.length_b   1.000
_cell.length_c   1.000
_cell.angle_alpha   90.00
_cell.angle_beta   90.00
_cell.angle_gamma   90.00
#
_symmetry.space_group_name_H-M   'P 1'
#
loop_
_entity.id
_entity.type
_entity.pdbx_description
1 polymer ?
#
loop_
_entity_poly.entity_id
_entity_poly.type
_entity_poly.pdbx_seq_one_letter_code
_entity_poly.pdbx_strand_id
1 'polypeptide(L)'
;MLNSFTGKLIKNRIWVPKELHKGLQNSFYEFSIKQEGNEISFISKLNKDGRIVIPKTFDEMNSGVSKVSFHEVKNSLRPKVMLNRNKIDMLSLIPKKTLSGFEILALTKGDEIFSWYFASKGRPKEIIIKRYVEPKIFRFLGYYRAEGGKPRICKRRGREFSFTNKSLDLISDFIELFSVIADEKMIKATIRYNPASHEKINGIKRRLVKMGLNEESITSGKADRIQDFTVKLYITNSLLSEIINTAENNLRKYISTSKDSDLIVEYLRGVIAGDGSLYYWVDKKGSLHSRLQIFEADRNALEDIKKMLEFCGILGKIVESKKKMYIYTAYLGWKSLLFVHKNKLSPFKTYVSKKAIKMHKRFRSMKHFLILPKEFNTSQFRELTKRTYGYSASWLKDREKEGLIKRIRKEDNQNIWCLEDSALDLIKILKGVS
;
A
#
# COMPACT_ATOMS: atom_id res chain seq x y z
N MET A 1 -12.57 36.62 -28.31
CA MET A 1 -11.09 36.58 -28.31
C MET A 1 -10.63 35.63 -29.40
N LEU A 2 -9.61 35.99 -30.16
CA LEU A 2 -9.00 35.09 -31.13
C LEU A 2 -8.30 33.95 -30.36
N ASN A 3 -8.89 32.75 -30.36
CA ASN A 3 -8.33 31.55 -29.72
C ASN A 3 -7.22 30.91 -30.56
N SER A 4 -6.45 31.74 -31.28
CA SER A 4 -5.34 31.29 -32.10
C SER A 4 -4.34 32.41 -32.37
N PHE A 5 -3.09 32.03 -32.57
CA PHE A 5 -2.03 32.90 -33.04
C PHE A 5 -1.07 32.13 -33.95
N THR A 6 -0.29 32.88 -34.73
CA THR A 6 0.81 32.32 -35.51
C THR A 6 2.10 32.46 -34.71
N GLY A 7 2.75 31.34 -34.41
CA GLY A 7 3.97 31.30 -33.61
C GLY A 7 5.14 30.73 -34.40
N LYS A 8 6.35 31.23 -34.13
CA LYS A 8 7.58 30.63 -34.67
C LYS A 8 8.04 29.51 -33.74
N LEU A 9 8.03 28.29 -34.24
CA LEU A 9 8.59 27.12 -33.58
C LEU A 9 10.10 27.10 -33.75
N ILE A 10 10.83 27.18 -32.63
CA ILE A 10 12.29 27.06 -32.60
C ILE A 10 12.63 25.95 -31.62
N LYS A 11 13.14 24.82 -32.13
CA LYS A 11 13.30 23.58 -31.38
C LYS A 11 11.94 23.16 -30.81
N ASN A 12 11.81 23.00 -29.49
CA ASN A 12 10.58 22.61 -28.83
C ASN A 12 9.86 23.80 -28.14
N ARG A 13 9.98 25.01 -28.71
CA ARG A 13 9.47 26.25 -28.09
C ARG A 13 8.72 27.10 -29.10
N ILE A 14 7.58 27.63 -28.67
CA ILE A 14 6.80 28.61 -29.43
C ILE A 14 6.75 29.92 -28.64
N TRP A 15 7.10 31.01 -29.32
CA TRP A 15 6.95 32.36 -28.79
C TRP A 15 5.52 32.85 -28.97
N VAL A 16 4.95 33.33 -27.88
CA VAL A 16 3.59 33.86 -27.86
C VAL A 16 3.64 35.37 -28.08
N PRO A 17 2.75 35.96 -28.90
CA PRO A 17 2.61 37.42 -29.03
C PRO A 17 2.35 38.08 -27.67
N LYS A 18 2.97 39.25 -27.43
CA LYS A 18 2.90 39.95 -26.13
C LYS A 18 1.47 40.28 -25.72
N GLU A 19 0.60 40.60 -26.68
CA GLU A 19 -0.81 40.91 -26.39
C GLU A 19 -1.55 39.76 -25.69
N LEU A 20 -1.14 38.50 -25.93
CA LEU A 20 -1.79 37.32 -25.36
C LEU A 20 -1.19 36.89 -24.02
N HIS A 21 -0.09 37.49 -23.57
CA HIS A 21 0.64 37.02 -22.38
C HIS A 21 -0.20 37.09 -21.10
N LYS A 22 -0.89 38.22 -20.89
CA LYS A 22 -1.67 38.46 -19.65
C LYS A 22 -2.79 37.45 -19.47
N GLY A 23 -3.44 37.03 -20.55
CA GLY A 23 -4.45 35.96 -20.52
C GLY A 23 -3.81 34.60 -20.27
N LEU A 24 -2.78 34.25 -21.05
CA LEU A 24 -2.21 32.91 -21.07
C LEU A 24 -1.31 32.55 -19.86
N GLN A 25 -0.84 33.54 -19.10
CA GLN A 25 0.02 33.31 -17.93
C GLN A 25 -0.76 32.86 -16.68
N ASN A 26 -2.06 33.07 -16.60
CA ASN A 26 -2.81 32.84 -15.36
C ASN A 26 -3.47 31.46 -15.30
N SER A 27 -3.86 30.89 -16.43
CA SER A 27 -4.58 29.61 -16.52
C SER A 27 -3.78 28.52 -17.25
N PHE A 28 -4.27 27.29 -17.19
CA PHE A 28 -3.81 26.21 -18.07
C PHE A 28 -4.58 26.26 -19.38
N TYR A 29 -3.88 25.95 -20.47
CA TYR A 29 -4.46 25.91 -21.81
C TYR A 29 -4.03 24.63 -22.51
N GLU A 30 -4.95 24.05 -23.27
CA GLU A 30 -4.60 23.05 -24.27
C GLU A 30 -4.27 23.79 -25.57
N PHE A 31 -3.05 23.59 -26.03
CA PHE A 31 -2.52 24.16 -27.25
C PHE A 31 -2.57 23.09 -28.34
N SER A 32 -3.17 23.41 -29.49
CA SER A 32 -3.13 22.58 -30.68
C SER A 32 -2.33 23.29 -31.77
N ILE A 33 -1.23 22.68 -32.18
CA ILE A 33 -0.29 23.20 -33.18
C ILE A 33 -0.51 22.44 -34.48
N LYS A 34 -0.87 23.14 -35.55
CA LYS A 34 -0.93 22.58 -36.91
C LYS A 34 0.28 23.01 -37.74
N GLN A 35 0.98 22.03 -38.30
CA GLN A 35 2.10 22.25 -39.21
C GLN A 35 2.21 21.08 -40.21
N GLU A 36 2.23 21.39 -41.52
CA GLU A 36 2.49 20.41 -42.61
C GLU A 36 1.63 19.13 -42.54
N GLY A 37 0.36 19.26 -42.17
CA GLY A 37 -0.58 18.12 -42.07
C GLY A 37 -0.54 17.38 -40.73
N ASN A 38 0.42 17.68 -39.85
CA ASN A 38 0.49 17.14 -38.50
C ASN A 38 -0.18 18.09 -37.51
N GLU A 39 -0.97 17.53 -36.60
CA GLU A 39 -1.58 18.24 -35.47
C GLU A 39 -1.10 17.62 -34.17
N ILE A 40 -0.55 18.45 -33.27
CA ILE A 40 -0.22 18.03 -31.91
C ILE A 40 -0.99 18.86 -30.92
N SER A 41 -1.54 18.20 -29.90
CA SER A 41 -2.26 18.84 -28.80
C SER A 41 -1.58 18.52 -27.48
N PHE A 42 -1.39 19.54 -26.64
CA PHE A 42 -0.80 19.36 -25.31
C PHE A 42 -1.23 20.47 -24.37
N ILE A 43 -1.28 20.15 -23.07
CA ILE A 43 -1.64 21.11 -22.03
C ILE A 43 -0.36 21.77 -21.46
N SER A 44 -0.37 23.09 -21.39
CA SER A 44 0.71 23.86 -20.78
C SER A 44 0.20 25.16 -20.16
N LYS A 45 1.10 25.85 -19.45
CA LYS A 45 0.96 27.24 -19.01
C LYS A 45 2.01 28.09 -19.71
N LEU A 46 1.71 29.36 -19.96
CA LEU A 46 2.69 30.28 -20.53
C LEU A 46 3.79 30.57 -19.50
N ASN A 47 5.06 30.42 -19.90
CA ASN A 47 6.16 30.76 -19.00
C ASN A 47 6.27 32.30 -18.83
N LYS A 48 6.94 32.74 -17.76
CA LYS A 48 7.24 34.16 -17.51
C LYS A 48 7.95 34.83 -18.70
N ASP A 49 8.76 34.06 -19.43
CA ASP A 49 9.48 34.52 -20.61
C ASP A 49 8.60 34.62 -21.88
N GLY A 50 7.28 34.40 -21.79
CA GLY A 50 6.37 34.53 -22.94
C GLY A 50 6.43 33.38 -23.94
N ARG A 51 6.89 32.20 -23.50
CA ARG A 51 7.08 31.01 -24.35
C ARG A 51 6.31 29.80 -23.83
N ILE A 52 5.80 29.01 -24.77
CA ILE A 52 5.23 27.69 -24.53
C ILE A 52 6.29 26.65 -24.85
N VAL A 53 6.37 25.58 -24.04
CA VAL A 53 7.33 24.49 -24.21
C VAL A 53 6.60 23.24 -24.64
N ILE A 54 6.91 22.75 -25.84
CA ILE A 54 6.36 21.51 -26.39
C ILE A 54 7.04 20.31 -25.71
N PRO A 55 6.29 19.28 -25.29
CA PRO A 55 6.85 18.04 -24.76
C PRO A 55 7.74 17.34 -25.80
N LYS A 56 8.86 16.77 -25.34
CA LYS A 56 9.82 16.07 -26.21
C LYS A 56 9.27 14.80 -26.88
N THR A 57 8.18 14.26 -26.36
CA THR A 57 7.46 13.15 -27.01
C THR A 57 6.97 13.53 -28.41
N PHE A 58 6.95 14.83 -28.73
CA PHE A 58 6.59 15.39 -30.02
C PHE A 58 7.80 16.06 -30.73
N ASP A 59 9.06 15.67 -30.41
CA ASP A 59 10.32 16.28 -30.92
C ASP A 59 10.48 16.16 -32.47
N GLU A 60 9.53 15.58 -33.20
CA GLU A 60 9.58 15.40 -34.66
C GLU A 60 9.10 16.63 -35.48
N MET A 61 8.62 17.70 -34.82
CA MET A 61 8.20 18.90 -35.57
C MET A 61 9.38 19.72 -36.09
N ASN A 62 9.42 19.89 -37.42
CA ASN A 62 10.36 20.79 -38.09
C ASN A 62 10.21 22.23 -37.59
N SER A 63 11.33 22.95 -37.47
CA SER A 63 11.26 24.38 -37.12
C SER A 63 10.54 25.16 -38.23
N GLY A 64 9.59 26.01 -37.86
CA GLY A 64 8.72 26.66 -38.85
C GLY A 64 7.70 27.60 -38.24
N VAL A 65 6.84 28.14 -39.10
CA VAL A 65 5.69 28.94 -38.71
C VAL A 65 4.52 27.99 -38.51
N SER A 66 3.97 27.94 -37.30
CA SER A 66 2.89 27.03 -36.98
C SER A 66 1.67 27.82 -36.50
N LYS A 67 0.48 27.41 -36.95
CA LYS A 67 -0.78 27.96 -36.45
C LYS A 67 -1.07 27.28 -35.11
N VAL A 68 -1.14 28.07 -34.05
CA VAL A 68 -1.42 27.59 -32.70
C VAL A 68 -2.82 28.02 -32.33
N SER A 69 -3.70 27.06 -32.07
CA SER A 69 -4.97 27.31 -31.41
C SER A 69 -4.84 26.97 -29.93
N PHE A 70 -5.60 27.65 -29.08
CA PHE A 70 -5.58 27.40 -27.64
C PHE A 70 -6.97 27.55 -27.04
N HIS A 71 -7.26 26.72 -26.05
CA HIS A 71 -8.48 26.85 -25.26
C HIS A 71 -8.16 26.68 -23.77
N GLU A 72 -8.85 27.45 -22.94
CA GLU A 72 -8.65 27.40 -21.50
C GLU A 72 -9.13 26.06 -20.96
N VAL A 73 -8.31 25.44 -20.13
CA VAL A 73 -8.59 24.15 -19.50
C VAL A 73 -8.79 24.37 -18.01
N LYS A 74 -9.99 24.03 -17.54
CA LYS A 74 -10.36 24.17 -16.13
C LYS A 74 -10.11 22.89 -15.37
N ASN A 75 -9.61 23.04 -14.15
CA ASN A 75 -9.39 21.92 -13.24
C ASN A 75 -10.72 21.20 -12.94
N SER A 76 -10.69 19.87 -12.84
CA SER A 76 -11.87 19.12 -12.42
C SER A 76 -12.25 19.49 -10.99
N LEU A 77 -13.57 19.59 -10.74
CA LEU A 77 -14.09 19.81 -9.40
C LEU A 77 -13.74 18.61 -8.52
N ARG A 78 -13.04 18.89 -7.42
CA ARG A 78 -12.56 17.84 -6.52
C ARG A 78 -13.67 17.46 -5.54
N PRO A 79 -14.03 16.18 -5.45
CA PRO A 79 -15.04 15.74 -4.48
C PRO A 79 -14.52 15.94 -3.05
N LYS A 80 -15.43 16.32 -2.15
CA LYS A 80 -15.14 16.45 -0.72
C LYS A 80 -15.04 15.09 -0.03
N VAL A 81 -15.79 14.10 -0.53
CA VAL A 81 -15.83 12.73 -0.01
C VAL A 81 -14.81 11.89 -0.78
N MET A 82 -13.98 11.15 -0.04
CA MET A 82 -12.92 10.31 -0.61
C MET A 82 -13.43 8.94 -1.07
N LEU A 83 -14.53 8.47 -0.47
CA LEU A 83 -15.17 7.21 -0.83
C LEU A 83 -16.36 7.47 -1.76
N ASN A 84 -16.39 6.73 -2.85
CA ASN A 84 -17.55 6.62 -3.73
C ASN A 84 -17.99 5.15 -3.74
N ARG A 85 -19.08 4.84 -3.05
CA ARG A 85 -19.50 3.46 -2.73
C ARG A 85 -18.35 2.72 -2.04
N ASN A 86 -17.83 1.66 -2.67
CA ASN A 86 -16.74 0.83 -2.15
C ASN A 86 -15.38 1.13 -2.81
N LYS A 87 -15.27 2.23 -3.57
CA LYS A 87 -14.02 2.65 -4.23
C LYS A 87 -13.55 3.99 -3.69
N ILE A 88 -12.25 4.22 -3.77
CA ILE A 88 -11.62 5.49 -3.39
C ILE A 88 -11.52 6.36 -4.65
N ASP A 89 -12.01 7.60 -4.57
CA ASP A 89 -11.85 8.60 -5.64
C ASP A 89 -10.51 9.32 -5.45
N MET A 90 -9.51 8.92 -6.25
CA MET A 90 -8.16 9.49 -6.24
C MET A 90 -8.15 11.00 -6.55
N LEU A 91 -9.18 11.54 -7.22
CA LEU A 91 -9.26 12.98 -7.51
C LEU A 91 -9.37 13.80 -6.22
N SER A 92 -10.03 13.27 -5.19
CA SER A 92 -10.10 13.89 -3.86
C SER A 92 -8.73 13.95 -3.16
N LEU A 93 -7.80 13.09 -3.55
CA LEU A 93 -6.50 12.90 -2.91
C LEU A 93 -5.36 13.65 -3.60
N ILE A 94 -5.57 14.14 -4.83
CA ILE A 94 -4.58 14.97 -5.51
C ILE A 94 -4.47 16.31 -4.78
N PRO A 95 -3.28 16.79 -4.38
CA PRO A 95 -3.13 18.09 -3.73
C PRO A 95 -3.35 19.26 -4.72
N LYS A 96 -3.74 20.45 -4.24
CA LYS A 96 -3.99 21.63 -5.12
C LYS A 96 -2.69 22.22 -5.65
N LYS A 97 -1.64 22.12 -4.84
CA LYS A 97 -0.30 22.58 -5.16
C LYS A 97 0.68 21.48 -4.80
N THR A 98 1.76 21.40 -5.55
CA THR A 98 2.92 20.60 -5.16
C THR A 98 3.51 21.13 -3.84
N LEU A 99 4.34 20.33 -3.18
CA LEU A 99 5.15 20.72 -2.02
C LEU A 99 6.09 21.90 -2.31
N SER A 100 6.33 22.22 -3.60
CA SER A 100 7.10 23.39 -4.04
C SER A 100 6.24 24.59 -4.40
N GLY A 101 4.92 24.54 -4.17
CA GLY A 101 3.99 25.65 -4.38
C GLY A 101 3.40 25.75 -5.79
N PHE A 102 3.82 24.91 -6.75
CA PHE A 102 3.26 24.91 -8.11
C PHE A 102 1.85 24.36 -8.13
N GLU A 103 0.95 25.03 -8.84
CA GLU A 103 -0.42 24.59 -9.06
C GLU A 103 -0.48 23.26 -9.82
N ILE A 104 -1.39 22.38 -9.40
CA ILE A 104 -1.64 21.08 -10.02
C ILE A 104 -2.99 21.13 -10.74
N LEU A 105 -2.95 20.94 -12.06
CA LEU A 105 -4.12 20.68 -12.88
C LEU A 105 -4.45 19.19 -12.80
N ALA A 106 -5.72 18.84 -12.56
CA ALA A 106 -6.22 17.48 -12.64
C ALA A 106 -7.47 17.45 -13.52
N LEU A 107 -7.45 16.68 -14.59
CA LEU A 107 -8.57 16.48 -15.50
C LEU A 107 -9.04 15.04 -15.45
N THR A 108 -10.35 14.86 -15.49
CA THR A 108 -10.95 13.54 -15.55
C THR A 108 -11.38 13.24 -16.98
N LYS A 109 -11.02 12.06 -17.48
CA LYS A 109 -11.48 11.54 -18.76
C LYS A 109 -11.88 10.09 -18.54
N GLY A 110 -13.18 9.85 -18.39
CA GLY A 110 -13.69 8.54 -17.94
C GLY A 110 -13.16 8.18 -16.55
N ASP A 111 -12.54 7.00 -16.46
CA ASP A 111 -11.95 6.44 -15.24
C ASP A 111 -10.49 6.84 -15.01
N GLU A 112 -9.94 7.73 -15.83
CA GLU A 112 -8.57 8.22 -15.71
C GLU A 112 -8.53 9.67 -15.23
N ILE A 113 -7.51 9.97 -14.42
CA ILE A 113 -7.14 11.31 -14.04
C ILE A 113 -5.80 11.62 -14.67
N PHE A 114 -5.82 12.64 -15.50
CA PHE A 114 -4.62 13.22 -16.06
C PHE A 114 -4.22 14.39 -15.17
N SER A 115 -3.00 14.36 -14.65
CA SER A 115 -2.54 15.34 -13.68
C SER A 115 -1.22 15.96 -14.13
N TRP A 116 -1.15 17.29 -14.03
CA TRP A 116 -0.04 18.09 -14.53
C TRP A 116 0.34 19.17 -13.52
N TYR A 117 1.62 19.51 -13.48
CA TYR A 117 2.07 20.77 -12.89
C TYR A 117 3.13 21.42 -13.78
N PHE A 118 3.15 22.76 -13.77
CA PHE A 118 4.12 23.55 -14.51
C PHE A 118 5.13 24.18 -13.56
N ALA A 119 6.41 23.83 -13.72
CA ALA A 119 7.51 24.51 -13.04
C ALA A 119 8.09 25.58 -13.96
N SER A 120 8.35 26.79 -13.45
CA SER A 120 8.83 27.96 -14.22
C SER A 120 10.10 27.75 -15.07
N LYS A 121 10.92 26.74 -14.73
CA LYS A 121 12.11 26.36 -15.50
C LYS A 121 12.09 24.90 -15.98
N GLY A 122 10.97 24.22 -15.84
CA GLY A 122 10.84 22.78 -16.04
C GLY A 122 9.85 22.42 -17.14
N ARG A 123 9.87 21.14 -17.51
CA ARG A 123 8.88 20.55 -18.43
C ARG A 123 7.60 20.24 -17.64
N PRO A 124 6.41 20.34 -18.27
CA PRO A 124 5.22 19.74 -17.71
C PRO A 124 5.50 18.26 -17.41
N LYS A 125 5.24 17.83 -16.17
CA LYS A 125 5.27 16.42 -15.83
C LYS A 125 3.84 15.94 -15.75
N GLU A 126 3.43 15.24 -16.79
CA GLU A 126 2.17 14.53 -16.84
C GLU A 126 2.26 13.23 -16.04
N ILE A 127 1.14 12.87 -15.42
CA ILE A 127 0.89 11.53 -14.91
C ILE A 127 -0.57 11.19 -15.22
N ILE A 128 -0.77 9.94 -15.62
CA ILE A 128 -2.10 9.35 -15.76
C ILE A 128 -2.25 8.37 -14.59
N ILE A 129 -3.33 8.52 -13.82
CA ILE A 129 -3.67 7.60 -12.73
C ILE A 129 -5.14 7.19 -12.84
N LYS A 130 -5.49 6.02 -12.31
CA LYS A 130 -6.90 5.60 -12.20
C LYS A 130 -7.63 6.49 -11.20
N ARG A 131 -8.86 6.88 -11.55
CA ARG A 131 -9.74 7.70 -10.71
C ARG A 131 -10.31 6.90 -9.56
N TYR A 132 -10.88 5.74 -9.85
CA TYR A 132 -11.55 4.90 -8.86
C TYR A 132 -10.71 3.65 -8.57
N VAL A 133 -10.18 3.57 -7.35
CA VAL A 133 -9.30 2.48 -6.92
C VAL A 133 -9.95 1.61 -5.86
N GLU A 134 -9.64 0.32 -5.89
CA GLU A 134 -10.17 -0.66 -4.94
C GLU A 134 -9.55 -0.50 -3.54
N PRO A 135 -10.22 -0.99 -2.48
CA PRO A 135 -9.71 -0.97 -1.11
C PRO A 135 -8.31 -1.57 -0.93
N LYS A 136 -7.86 -2.44 -1.83
CA LYS A 136 -6.49 -2.99 -1.81
C LYS A 136 -5.41 -1.91 -1.80
N ILE A 137 -5.69 -0.67 -2.24
CA ILE A 137 -4.77 0.45 -2.10
C ILE A 137 -4.33 0.69 -0.65
N PHE A 138 -5.15 0.38 0.36
CA PHE A 138 -4.75 0.51 1.76
C PHE A 138 -3.51 -0.34 2.09
N ARG A 139 -3.41 -1.54 1.51
CA ARG A 139 -2.21 -2.39 1.65
C ARG A 139 -0.99 -1.76 0.99
N PHE A 140 -1.16 -1.19 -0.21
CA PHE A 140 -0.10 -0.45 -0.89
C PHE A 140 0.40 0.74 -0.05
N LEU A 141 -0.51 1.51 0.53
CA LEU A 141 -0.16 2.63 1.41
C LEU A 141 0.50 2.16 2.71
N GLY A 142 0.11 0.98 3.22
CA GLY A 142 0.79 0.32 4.33
C GLY A 142 2.24 -0.05 3.99
N TYR A 143 2.50 -0.60 2.79
CA TYR A 143 3.87 -0.84 2.30
C TYR A 143 4.65 0.46 2.17
N TYR A 144 4.03 1.51 1.62
CA TYR A 144 4.66 2.82 1.52
C TYR A 144 4.98 3.42 2.89
N ARG A 145 4.12 3.20 3.89
CA ARG A 145 4.38 3.66 5.25
C ARG A 145 5.57 2.94 5.86
N ALA A 146 5.62 1.61 5.72
CA ALA A 146 6.67 0.76 6.30
C ALA A 146 8.04 0.92 5.62
N GLU A 147 8.10 0.76 4.30
CA GLU A 147 9.35 0.61 3.53
C GLU A 147 9.54 1.74 2.51
N GLY A 148 8.61 2.70 2.49
CA GLY A 148 8.58 3.78 1.53
C GLY A 148 9.56 4.89 1.86
N GLY A 149 10.44 5.21 0.90
CA GLY A 149 11.22 6.44 0.94
C GLY A 149 10.28 7.65 0.88
N LYS A 150 10.24 8.44 1.96
CA LYS A 150 9.49 9.72 1.98
C LYS A 150 10.03 10.65 0.89
N PRO A 151 9.20 11.51 0.27
CA PRO A 151 9.61 12.30 -0.88
C PRO A 151 10.70 13.30 -0.47
N ARG A 152 11.95 12.99 -0.78
CA ARG A 152 13.11 13.89 -0.55
C ARG A 152 13.53 14.51 -1.87
N ILE A 153 13.91 15.79 -1.84
CA ILE A 153 14.45 16.46 -3.02
C ILE A 153 15.83 15.86 -3.30
N CYS A 154 15.94 15.05 -4.34
CA CYS A 154 17.21 14.59 -4.89
C CYS A 154 17.73 15.66 -5.87
N LYS A 155 18.94 16.18 -5.63
CA LYS A 155 19.56 17.31 -6.37
C LYS A 155 19.31 17.30 -7.89
N ARG A 156 19.37 16.13 -8.55
CA ARG A 156 19.20 15.98 -10.01
C ARG A 156 17.91 15.26 -10.46
N ARG A 157 17.16 14.63 -9.55
CA ARG A 157 16.05 13.72 -9.90
C ARG A 157 14.67 14.22 -9.46
N GLY A 158 14.60 15.30 -8.68
CA GLY A 158 13.36 15.75 -8.06
C GLY A 158 13.00 14.90 -6.86
N ARG A 159 11.71 14.75 -6.56
CA ARG A 159 11.23 13.88 -5.47
C ARG A 159 11.04 12.47 -6.01
N GLU A 160 11.55 11.48 -5.29
CA GLU A 160 11.35 10.06 -5.61
C GLU A 160 10.51 9.38 -4.55
N PHE A 161 9.62 8.51 -5.02
CA PHE A 161 9.03 7.44 -4.24
C PHE A 161 9.95 6.23 -4.37
N SER A 162 10.20 5.50 -3.29
CA SER A 162 10.88 4.21 -3.39
C SER A 162 10.35 3.21 -2.39
N PHE A 163 10.42 1.92 -2.71
CA PHE A 163 10.07 0.80 -1.86
C PHE A 163 11.24 -0.18 -1.90
N THR A 164 11.76 -0.58 -0.75
CA THR A 164 12.96 -1.43 -0.66
C THR A 164 12.65 -2.69 0.11
N ASN A 165 12.87 -3.88 -0.47
CA ASN A 165 12.67 -5.13 0.25
C ASN A 165 13.54 -6.26 -0.30
N LYS A 166 13.67 -7.34 0.47
CA LYS A 166 14.42 -8.55 0.09
C LYS A 166 13.51 -9.68 -0.39
N SER A 167 12.23 -9.66 -0.01
CA SER A 167 11.26 -10.68 -0.44
C SER A 167 10.72 -10.35 -1.83
N LEU A 168 10.96 -11.24 -2.78
CA LEU A 168 10.41 -11.13 -4.14
C LEU A 168 8.89 -11.26 -4.16
N ASP A 169 8.30 -11.96 -3.19
CA ASP A 169 6.85 -12.08 -3.11
C ASP A 169 6.21 -10.76 -2.62
N LEU A 170 6.87 -10.05 -1.69
CA LEU A 170 6.47 -8.68 -1.30
C LEU A 170 6.59 -7.70 -2.46
N ILE A 171 7.67 -7.81 -3.23
CA ILE A 171 7.92 -6.99 -4.41
C ILE A 171 6.84 -7.23 -5.47
N SER A 172 6.45 -8.50 -5.68
CA SER A 172 5.37 -8.86 -6.60
C SER A 172 4.03 -8.27 -6.17
N ASP A 173 3.64 -8.44 -4.90
CA ASP A 173 2.39 -7.88 -4.35
C ASP A 173 2.41 -6.34 -4.42
N PHE A 174 3.56 -5.72 -4.15
CA PHE A 174 3.72 -4.27 -4.30
C PHE A 174 3.47 -3.78 -5.73
N ILE A 175 4.04 -4.44 -6.74
CA ILE A 175 3.87 -4.07 -8.15
C ILE A 175 2.42 -4.26 -8.60
N GLU A 176 1.80 -5.38 -8.22
CA GLU A 176 0.39 -5.65 -8.50
C GLU A 176 -0.52 -4.57 -7.90
N LEU A 177 -0.29 -4.17 -6.65
CA LEU A 177 -1.10 -3.13 -6.03
C LEU A 177 -0.84 -1.75 -6.62
N PHE A 178 0.37 -1.49 -7.10
CA PHE A 178 0.71 -0.24 -7.78
C PHE A 178 -0.03 -0.11 -9.13
N SER A 179 -0.23 -1.20 -9.87
CA SER A 179 -0.95 -1.19 -11.16
C SER A 179 -2.44 -0.83 -11.02
N VAL A 180 -2.98 -0.84 -9.80
CA VAL A 180 -4.31 -0.31 -9.47
C VAL A 180 -4.32 1.22 -9.51
N ILE A 181 -3.17 1.89 -9.44
CA ILE A 181 -3.05 3.36 -9.43
C ILE A 181 -2.50 3.88 -10.75
N ALA A 182 -1.40 3.31 -11.24
CA ALA A 182 -0.67 3.79 -12.41
C ALA A 182 0.07 2.64 -13.12
N ASP A 183 0.52 2.86 -14.36
CA ASP A 183 1.24 1.87 -15.16
C ASP A 183 2.53 1.38 -14.48
N GLU A 184 2.65 0.07 -14.23
CA GLU A 184 3.82 -0.56 -13.62
C GLU A 184 5.14 -0.31 -14.38
N LYS A 185 5.09 0.01 -15.69
CA LYS A 185 6.27 0.37 -16.49
C LYS A 185 6.95 1.65 -16.00
N MET A 186 6.26 2.45 -15.17
CA MET A 186 6.83 3.61 -14.51
C MET A 186 7.81 3.25 -13.39
N ILE A 187 7.74 2.02 -12.87
CA ILE A 187 8.61 1.53 -11.81
C ILE A 187 9.97 1.19 -12.39
N LYS A 188 11.02 1.75 -11.77
CA LYS A 188 12.40 1.35 -12.01
C LYS A 188 12.90 0.48 -10.87
N ALA A 189 13.84 -0.41 -11.15
CA ALA A 189 14.42 -1.27 -10.13
C ALA A 189 15.94 -1.13 -10.05
N THR A 190 16.46 -1.19 -8.83
CA THR A 190 17.89 -1.38 -8.57
C THR A 190 18.07 -2.57 -7.63
N ILE A 191 18.79 -3.58 -8.10
CA ILE A 191 19.19 -4.75 -7.32
C ILE A 191 20.56 -4.47 -6.72
N ARG A 192 20.65 -4.46 -5.38
CA ARG A 192 21.93 -4.43 -4.66
C ARG A 192 22.22 -5.81 -4.12
N TYR A 193 23.42 -6.33 -4.35
CA TYR A 193 23.74 -7.72 -4.01
C TYR A 193 25.16 -7.90 -3.48
N ASN A 194 25.34 -8.93 -2.67
CA ASN A 194 26.65 -9.39 -2.24
C ASN A 194 27.37 -10.05 -3.43
N PRO A 195 28.67 -9.78 -3.69
CA PRO A 195 29.43 -10.46 -4.73
C PRO A 195 29.28 -12.00 -4.75
N ALA A 196 29.18 -12.64 -3.58
CA ALA A 196 28.99 -14.08 -3.46
C ALA A 196 27.63 -14.59 -4.00
N SER A 197 26.66 -13.70 -4.22
CA SER A 197 25.31 -14.01 -4.73
C SER A 197 25.11 -13.60 -6.18
N HIS A 198 26.20 -13.32 -6.92
CA HIS A 198 26.15 -12.80 -8.28
C HIS A 198 25.36 -13.68 -9.26
N GLU A 199 25.49 -15.01 -9.13
CA GLU A 199 24.82 -15.97 -10.00
C GLU A 199 23.29 -15.88 -9.96
N LYS A 200 22.73 -15.45 -8.82
CA LYS A 200 21.27 -15.33 -8.63
C LYS A 200 20.66 -14.12 -9.33
N ILE A 201 21.47 -13.13 -9.72
CA ILE A 201 20.98 -11.82 -10.19
C ILE A 201 20.19 -11.93 -11.49
N ASN A 202 20.62 -12.77 -12.41
CA ASN A 202 19.90 -13.00 -13.67
C ASN A 202 18.54 -13.68 -13.42
N GLY A 203 18.43 -14.52 -12.39
CA GLY A 203 17.15 -15.07 -11.95
C GLY A 203 16.22 -14.01 -11.39
N ILE A 204 16.74 -13.11 -10.55
CA ILE A 204 15.99 -12.00 -9.97
C ILE A 204 15.50 -11.03 -11.06
N LYS A 205 16.38 -10.62 -11.99
CA LYS A 205 16.02 -9.76 -13.12
C LYS A 205 14.89 -10.36 -13.96
N ARG A 206 15.03 -11.63 -14.37
CA ARG A 206 13.98 -12.35 -15.12
C ARG A 206 12.66 -12.38 -14.36
N ARG A 207 12.69 -12.54 -13.04
CA ARG A 207 11.48 -12.53 -12.22
C ARG A 207 10.83 -11.14 -12.18
N LEU A 208 11.61 -10.06 -12.06
CA LEU A 208 11.11 -8.68 -12.10
C LEU A 208 10.49 -8.34 -13.47
N VAL A 209 11.09 -8.78 -14.56
CA VAL A 209 10.52 -8.63 -15.92
C VAL A 209 9.18 -9.37 -16.03
N LYS A 210 9.10 -10.60 -15.50
CA LYS A 210 7.83 -11.35 -15.44
C LYS A 210 6.76 -10.67 -14.58
N MET A 211 7.13 -9.78 -13.67
CA MET A 211 6.19 -8.97 -12.88
C MET A 211 5.73 -7.70 -13.61
N GLY A 212 6.19 -7.45 -14.85
CA GLY A 212 5.76 -6.31 -15.68
C GLY A 212 6.76 -5.15 -15.76
N LEU A 213 7.92 -5.24 -15.11
CA LEU A 213 8.94 -4.18 -15.21
C LEU A 213 9.65 -4.23 -16.56
N ASN A 214 9.93 -3.05 -17.12
CA ASN A 214 10.78 -2.94 -18.31
C ASN A 214 12.23 -3.34 -17.96
N GLU A 215 12.80 -4.28 -18.72
CA GLU A 215 14.17 -4.75 -18.53
C GLU A 215 15.21 -3.63 -18.49
N GLU A 216 15.08 -2.62 -19.37
CA GLU A 216 15.98 -1.45 -19.43
C GLU A 216 15.94 -0.60 -18.16
N SER A 217 14.86 -0.70 -17.39
CA SER A 217 14.67 0.02 -16.13
C SER A 217 15.29 -0.71 -14.92
N ILE A 218 15.83 -1.91 -15.12
CA ILE A 218 16.38 -2.77 -14.08
C ILE A 218 17.90 -2.68 -14.07
N THR A 219 18.42 -2.09 -13.01
CA THR A 219 19.86 -1.94 -12.78
C THR A 219 20.34 -2.87 -11.67
N SER A 220 21.61 -3.28 -11.69
CA SER A 220 22.20 -4.11 -10.65
C SER A 220 23.58 -3.58 -10.25
N GLY A 221 23.92 -3.67 -8.97
CA GLY A 221 25.24 -3.26 -8.48
C GLY A 221 25.63 -3.97 -7.18
N LYS A 222 26.94 -4.16 -6.99
CA LYS A 222 27.51 -4.80 -5.80
C LYS A 222 27.30 -3.93 -4.55
N ALA A 223 27.17 -4.58 -3.39
CA ALA A 223 27.13 -3.96 -2.07
C ALA A 223 27.56 -4.95 -0.97
N ASP A 224 28.68 -4.69 -0.31
CA ASP A 224 29.32 -5.65 0.61
C ASP A 224 28.56 -5.85 1.93
N ARG A 225 27.78 -4.86 2.35
CA ARG A 225 27.01 -4.90 3.61
C ARG A 225 25.66 -5.62 3.49
N ILE A 226 25.36 -6.23 2.35
CA ILE A 226 24.11 -6.97 2.12
C ILE A 226 24.39 -8.46 2.26
N GLN A 227 23.47 -9.18 2.92
CA GLN A 227 23.62 -10.63 3.14
C GLN A 227 23.48 -11.44 1.85
N ASP A 228 22.48 -11.14 1.02
CA ASP A 228 22.24 -11.82 -0.26
C ASP A 228 21.94 -10.75 -1.33
N PHE A 229 20.72 -10.23 -1.34
CA PHE A 229 20.32 -9.09 -2.16
C PHE A 229 19.25 -8.24 -1.47
N THR A 230 19.04 -7.06 -2.04
CA THR A 230 17.91 -6.18 -1.78
C THR A 230 17.46 -5.55 -3.10
N VAL A 231 16.16 -5.46 -3.34
CA VAL A 231 15.60 -4.74 -4.49
C VAL A 231 15.02 -3.42 -4.00
N LYS A 232 15.45 -2.32 -4.62
CA LYS A 232 14.81 -1.01 -4.49
C LYS A 232 13.98 -0.75 -5.74
N LEU A 233 12.67 -0.71 -5.59
CA LEU A 233 11.75 -0.16 -6.57
C LEU A 233 11.67 1.36 -6.38
N TYR A 234 11.64 2.14 -7.45
CA TYR A 234 11.52 3.59 -7.35
C TYR A 234 10.83 4.21 -8.55
N ILE A 235 10.16 5.33 -8.29
CA ILE A 235 9.40 6.11 -9.28
C ILE A 235 9.96 7.54 -9.26
N THR A 236 10.37 8.02 -10.43
CA THR A 236 11.01 9.36 -10.58
C THR A 236 10.01 10.48 -10.91
N ASN A 237 8.71 10.17 -10.95
CA ASN A 237 7.66 11.18 -11.11
C ASN A 237 7.36 11.83 -9.74
N SER A 238 7.81 13.08 -9.58
CA SER A 238 7.61 13.87 -8.36
C SER A 238 6.12 14.03 -8.00
N LEU A 239 5.27 14.26 -9.00
CA LEU A 239 3.85 14.52 -8.79
C LEU A 239 3.16 13.25 -8.26
N LEU A 240 3.43 12.09 -8.86
CA LEU A 240 2.89 10.82 -8.38
C LEU A 240 3.36 10.52 -6.95
N SER A 241 4.64 10.80 -6.65
CA SER A 241 5.18 10.61 -5.29
C SER A 241 4.46 11.48 -4.25
N GLU A 242 4.11 12.72 -4.62
CA GLU A 242 3.35 13.63 -3.76
C GLU A 242 1.89 13.20 -3.63
N ILE A 243 1.24 12.75 -4.71
CA ILE A 243 -0.12 12.20 -4.68
C ILE A 243 -0.19 11.00 -3.74
N ILE A 244 0.74 10.05 -3.85
CA ILE A 244 0.79 8.86 -2.98
C ILE A 244 1.01 9.27 -1.51
N ASN A 245 1.90 10.22 -1.25
CA ASN A 245 2.14 10.70 0.11
C ASN A 245 0.92 11.43 0.71
N THR A 246 0.22 12.24 -0.08
CA THR A 246 -1.04 12.88 0.34
C THR A 246 -2.13 11.84 0.57
N ALA A 247 -2.28 10.88 -0.35
CA ALA A 247 -3.21 9.77 -0.22
C ALA A 247 -2.95 8.99 1.07
N GLU A 248 -1.70 8.58 1.34
CA GLU A 248 -1.36 7.85 2.56
C GLU A 248 -1.73 8.63 3.81
N ASN A 249 -1.38 9.92 3.90
CA ASN A 249 -1.66 10.71 5.09
C ASN A 249 -3.15 10.89 5.35
N ASN A 250 -3.93 11.16 4.31
CA ASN A 250 -5.37 11.40 4.44
C ASN A 250 -6.12 10.09 4.72
N LEU A 251 -5.83 9.06 3.94
CA LEU A 251 -6.50 7.77 4.04
C LEU A 251 -6.16 7.06 5.35
N ARG A 252 -4.92 7.13 5.84
CA ARG A 252 -4.52 6.59 7.15
C ARG A 252 -5.33 7.20 8.30
N LYS A 253 -5.49 8.53 8.31
CA LYS A 253 -6.29 9.24 9.33
C LYS A 253 -7.77 8.90 9.22
N TYR A 254 -8.27 8.75 7.99
CA TYR A 254 -9.63 8.31 7.76
C TYR A 254 -9.87 6.90 8.35
N ILE A 255 -9.02 5.92 8.00
CA ILE A 255 -9.24 4.54 8.48
C ILE A 255 -9.03 4.38 9.98
N SER A 256 -8.14 5.16 10.61
CA SER A 256 -7.93 5.11 12.07
C SER A 256 -9.16 5.54 12.86
N THR A 257 -10.12 6.21 12.22
CA THR A 257 -11.37 6.69 12.83
C THR A 257 -12.61 6.00 12.28
N SER A 258 -12.56 5.43 11.07
CA SER A 258 -13.70 4.79 10.39
C SER A 258 -14.29 3.58 11.10
N LYS A 259 -13.49 2.88 11.94
CA LYS A 259 -13.81 1.58 12.54
C LYS A 259 -14.17 0.48 11.52
N ASP A 260 -13.82 0.63 10.25
CA ASP A 260 -13.98 -0.41 9.23
C ASP A 260 -12.86 -1.45 9.38
N SER A 261 -13.20 -2.65 9.85
CA SER A 261 -12.23 -3.70 10.12
C SER A 261 -11.48 -4.16 8.87
N ASP A 262 -12.13 -4.16 7.71
CA ASP A 262 -11.55 -4.72 6.49
C ASP A 262 -10.51 -3.76 5.92
N LEU A 263 -10.81 -2.46 5.91
CA LEU A 263 -9.85 -1.43 5.48
C LEU A 263 -8.66 -1.34 6.44
N ILE A 264 -8.93 -1.44 7.75
CA ILE A 264 -7.89 -1.47 8.78
C ILE A 264 -6.97 -2.68 8.57
N VAL A 265 -7.54 -3.88 8.35
CA VAL A 265 -6.77 -5.10 8.13
C VAL A 265 -5.93 -4.99 6.86
N GLU A 266 -6.46 -4.45 5.77
CA GLU A 266 -5.68 -4.24 4.53
C GLU A 266 -4.49 -3.30 4.76
N TYR A 267 -4.69 -2.18 5.46
CA TYR A 267 -3.60 -1.27 5.79
C TYR A 267 -2.54 -1.93 6.70
N LEU A 268 -2.98 -2.59 7.77
CA LEU A 268 -2.10 -3.28 8.71
C LEU A 268 -1.33 -4.43 8.07
N ARG A 269 -1.91 -5.14 7.09
CA ARG A 269 -1.19 -6.13 6.26
C ARG A 269 0.03 -5.49 5.61
N GLY A 270 -0.13 -4.35 4.96
CA GLY A 270 0.97 -3.64 4.31
C GLY A 270 2.06 -3.21 5.31
N VAL A 271 1.66 -2.59 6.41
CA VAL A 271 2.60 -2.12 7.44
C VAL A 271 3.39 -3.27 8.08
N ILE A 272 2.69 -4.32 8.52
CA ILE A 272 3.30 -5.44 9.26
C ILE A 272 4.13 -6.34 8.32
N ALA A 273 3.73 -6.49 7.07
CA ALA A 273 4.48 -7.28 6.11
C ALA A 273 5.76 -6.56 5.65
N GLY A 274 5.76 -5.23 5.54
CA GLY A 274 6.96 -4.43 5.30
C GLY A 274 7.90 -4.39 6.50
N ASP A 275 7.56 -3.62 7.54
CA ASP A 275 8.45 -3.29 8.66
C ASP A 275 8.12 -4.09 9.95
N GLY A 276 6.95 -4.73 9.98
CA GLY A 276 6.51 -5.50 11.14
C GLY A 276 7.45 -6.67 11.48
N SER A 277 7.87 -6.67 12.73
CA SER A 277 8.70 -7.72 13.31
C SER A 277 7.88 -8.56 14.27
N LEU A 278 7.59 -9.80 13.86
CA LEU A 278 6.91 -10.81 14.66
C LEU A 278 7.95 -11.73 15.28
N TYR A 279 7.97 -11.79 16.61
CA TYR A 279 8.86 -12.64 17.37
C TYR A 279 8.07 -13.62 18.22
N TYR A 280 8.63 -14.82 18.42
CA TYR A 280 8.21 -15.71 19.48
C TYR A 280 9.44 -16.38 20.10
N TRP A 281 9.37 -16.66 21.39
CA TRP A 281 10.40 -17.41 22.11
C TRP A 281 9.76 -18.11 23.31
N VAL A 282 10.42 -19.15 23.81
CA VAL A 282 10.03 -19.82 25.05
C VAL A 282 11.09 -19.47 26.09
N ASP A 283 10.66 -18.99 27.26
CA ASP A 283 11.58 -18.72 28.35
C ASP A 283 12.06 -20.00 29.04
N LYS A 284 13.01 -19.86 29.97
CA LYS A 284 13.55 -20.99 30.75
C LYS A 284 12.47 -21.74 31.56
N LYS A 285 11.31 -21.12 31.81
CA LYS A 285 10.18 -21.71 32.53
C LYS A 285 9.17 -22.39 31.60
N GLY A 286 9.45 -22.46 30.30
CA GLY A 286 8.56 -23.08 29.32
C GLY A 286 7.39 -22.19 28.87
N SER A 287 7.36 -20.91 29.27
CA SER A 287 6.29 -19.99 28.86
C SER A 287 6.59 -19.40 27.49
N LEU A 288 5.62 -19.53 26.57
CA LEU A 288 5.69 -18.88 25.27
C LEU A 288 5.46 -17.37 25.43
N HIS A 289 6.39 -16.61 24.89
CA HIS A 289 6.28 -15.19 24.65
C HIS A 289 6.14 -14.97 23.15
N SER A 290 5.26 -14.06 22.76
CA SER A 290 5.10 -13.64 21.36
C SER A 290 4.87 -12.15 21.31
N ARG A 291 5.46 -11.48 20.32
CA ARG A 291 5.50 -10.02 20.26
C ARG A 291 5.43 -9.52 18.82
N LEU A 292 4.67 -8.45 18.61
CA LEU A 292 4.72 -7.61 17.42
C LEU A 292 5.47 -6.31 17.75
N GLN A 293 6.41 -5.93 16.89
CA GLN A 293 7.07 -4.62 16.92
C GLN A 293 6.97 -3.92 15.57
N ILE A 294 6.75 -2.60 15.61
CA ILE A 294 6.70 -1.72 14.43
C ILE A 294 7.55 -0.49 14.73
N PHE A 295 8.38 -0.07 13.78
CA PHE A 295 9.28 1.07 13.92
C PHE A 295 8.81 2.22 13.03
N GLU A 296 8.72 3.42 13.58
CA GLU A 296 8.29 4.60 12.82
C GLU A 296 8.91 5.87 13.40
N ALA A 297 9.41 6.75 12.53
CA ALA A 297 9.98 8.04 12.92
C ALA A 297 8.88 9.10 13.17
N ASP A 298 7.73 8.99 12.50
CA ASP A 298 6.57 9.86 12.70
C ASP A 298 5.64 9.33 13.81
N ARG A 299 5.75 9.93 15.00
CA ARG A 299 4.91 9.55 16.15
C ARG A 299 3.41 9.57 15.85
N ASN A 300 2.93 10.56 15.09
CA ASN A 300 1.51 10.68 14.81
C ASN A 300 1.02 9.54 13.91
N ALA A 301 1.82 9.15 12.93
CA ALA A 301 1.53 7.98 12.12
C ALA A 301 1.48 6.69 12.96
N LEU A 302 2.42 6.54 13.90
CA LEU A 302 2.44 5.38 14.78
C LEU A 302 1.27 5.34 15.77
N GLU A 303 0.82 6.49 16.29
CA GLU A 303 -0.39 6.57 17.12
C GLU A 303 -1.65 6.16 16.35
N ASP A 304 -1.77 6.56 15.09
CA ASP A 304 -2.90 6.11 14.26
C ASP A 304 -2.83 4.60 13.95
N ILE A 305 -1.63 4.04 13.73
CA ILE A 305 -1.44 2.58 13.62
C ILE A 305 -1.80 1.87 14.94
N LYS A 306 -1.42 2.45 16.09
CA LYS A 306 -1.78 1.91 17.41
C LYS A 306 -3.31 1.83 17.58
N LYS A 307 -4.05 2.89 17.24
CA LYS A 307 -5.52 2.89 17.31
C LYS A 307 -6.13 1.77 16.46
N MET A 308 -5.60 1.57 15.25
CA MET A 308 -6.03 0.48 14.36
C MET A 308 -5.76 -0.91 14.97
N LEU A 309 -4.58 -1.12 15.56
CA LEU A 309 -4.22 -2.37 16.22
C LEU A 309 -5.08 -2.63 17.46
N GLU A 310 -5.33 -1.61 18.27
CA GLU A 310 -6.18 -1.70 19.47
C GLU A 310 -7.63 -2.02 19.10
N PHE A 311 -8.15 -1.43 18.02
CA PHE A 311 -9.46 -1.78 17.46
C PHE A 311 -9.52 -3.28 17.07
N CYS A 312 -8.43 -3.83 16.54
CA CYS A 312 -8.29 -5.26 16.25
C CYS A 312 -8.00 -6.15 17.48
N GLY A 313 -8.01 -5.60 18.71
CA GLY A 313 -7.72 -6.35 19.93
C GLY A 313 -6.23 -6.67 20.13
N ILE A 314 -5.34 -5.93 19.47
CA ILE A 314 -3.88 -6.00 19.66
C ILE A 314 -3.46 -4.78 20.49
N LEU A 315 -3.36 -4.98 21.80
CA LEU A 315 -3.02 -3.92 22.74
C LEU A 315 -1.49 -3.82 22.89
N GLY A 316 -0.98 -2.60 22.84
CA GLY A 316 0.46 -2.35 22.90
C GLY A 316 0.79 -0.94 23.37
N LYS A 317 2.08 -0.66 23.48
CA LYS A 317 2.60 0.64 23.91
C LYS A 317 3.61 1.19 22.92
N ILE A 318 3.68 2.52 22.82
CA ILE A 318 4.69 3.23 22.04
C ILE A 318 5.79 3.69 22.99
N VAL A 319 7.03 3.44 22.61
CA VAL A 319 8.22 3.86 23.35
C VAL A 319 9.18 4.56 22.38
N GLU A 320 9.80 5.64 22.83
CA GLU A 320 10.84 6.32 22.05
C GLU A 320 12.19 5.62 22.25
N SER A 321 12.88 5.35 21.15
CA SER A 321 14.24 4.81 21.15
C SER A 321 15.27 5.93 21.11
N LYS A 322 16.51 5.64 21.54
CA LYS A 322 17.64 6.59 21.54
C LYS A 322 17.98 7.21 20.17
N LYS A 323 17.47 6.65 19.06
CA LYS A 323 17.76 7.09 17.68
C LYS A 323 16.65 7.94 17.05
N LYS A 324 15.80 8.59 17.85
CA LYS A 324 14.63 9.36 17.34
C LYS A 324 13.68 8.52 16.49
N MET A 325 13.53 7.24 16.84
CA MET A 325 12.50 6.35 16.28
C MET A 325 11.56 5.93 17.39
N TYR A 326 10.27 5.90 17.10
CA TYR A 326 9.24 5.37 17.97
C TYR A 326 9.00 3.90 17.65
N ILE A 327 8.78 3.12 18.70
CA ILE A 327 8.59 1.67 18.61
C ILE A 327 7.26 1.33 19.24
N TYR A 328 6.32 0.83 18.45
CA TYR A 328 5.14 0.17 19.00
C TYR A 328 5.51 -1.27 19.37
N THR A 329 5.13 -1.71 20.57
CA THR A 329 5.34 -3.08 21.04
C THR A 329 4.05 -3.63 21.65
N ALA A 330 3.59 -4.76 21.12
CA ALA A 330 2.45 -5.52 21.64
C ALA A 330 2.82 -6.97 21.93
N TYR A 331 2.38 -7.48 23.08
CA TYR A 331 2.46 -8.90 23.38
C TYR A 331 1.26 -9.62 22.76
N LEU A 332 1.53 -10.68 22.00
CA LEU A 332 0.51 -11.41 21.28
C LEU A 332 0.05 -12.60 22.12
N GLY A 333 -1.06 -12.41 22.85
CA GLY A 333 -1.78 -13.50 23.49
C GLY A 333 -2.51 -14.38 22.48
N TRP A 334 -3.20 -15.41 22.96
CA TRP A 334 -3.93 -16.37 22.11
C TRP A 334 -4.83 -15.73 21.06
N LYS A 335 -5.74 -14.82 21.46
CA LYS A 335 -6.69 -14.17 20.55
C LYS A 335 -5.97 -13.34 19.49
N SER A 336 -4.99 -12.53 19.88
CA SER A 336 -4.19 -11.69 18.99
C SER A 336 -3.33 -12.52 18.02
N LEU A 337 -2.75 -13.64 18.47
CA LEU A 337 -2.03 -14.57 17.59
C LEU A 337 -2.95 -15.19 16.52
N LEU A 338 -4.13 -15.66 16.92
CA LEU A 338 -5.12 -16.18 15.99
C LEU A 338 -5.57 -15.09 15.00
N PHE A 339 -5.76 -13.85 15.46
CA PHE A 339 -6.11 -12.72 14.59
C PHE A 339 -5.03 -12.44 13.55
N VAL A 340 -3.76 -12.33 13.97
CA VAL A 340 -2.60 -12.13 13.08
C VAL A 340 -2.54 -13.21 12.00
N HIS A 341 -2.77 -14.47 12.38
CA HIS A 341 -2.74 -15.60 11.46
C HIS A 341 -3.96 -15.64 10.52
N LYS A 342 -5.18 -15.55 11.06
CA LYS A 342 -6.45 -15.54 10.29
C LYS A 342 -6.42 -14.46 9.21
N ASN A 343 -6.00 -13.27 9.59
CA ASN A 343 -5.98 -12.12 8.70
C ASN A 343 -4.70 -12.00 7.88
N LYS A 344 -3.77 -12.96 7.97
CA LYS A 344 -2.50 -12.94 7.22
C LYS A 344 -1.80 -11.58 7.32
N LEU A 345 -1.75 -10.96 8.51
CA LEU A 345 -1.15 -9.63 8.68
C LEU A 345 0.34 -9.59 8.30
N SER A 346 1.00 -10.75 8.29
CA SER A 346 2.33 -10.92 7.71
C SER A 346 2.33 -12.15 6.79
N PRO A 347 1.82 -12.04 5.55
CA PRO A 347 1.56 -13.19 4.70
C PRO A 347 2.85 -13.98 4.36
N PHE A 348 3.97 -13.27 4.25
CA PHE A 348 5.29 -13.84 3.96
C PHE A 348 6.04 -14.37 5.20
N LYS A 349 5.51 -14.10 6.41
CA LYS A 349 6.04 -14.62 7.69
C LYS A 349 4.99 -15.46 8.43
N THR A 350 4.04 -16.05 7.70
CA THR A 350 2.97 -16.89 8.26
C THR A 350 3.51 -18.05 9.08
N TYR A 351 4.66 -18.62 8.71
CA TYR A 351 5.32 -19.67 9.47
C TYR A 351 5.63 -19.27 10.93
N VAL A 352 5.94 -18.00 11.19
CA VAL A 352 6.23 -17.48 12.54
C VAL A 352 4.98 -17.58 13.41
N SER A 353 3.86 -17.05 12.90
CA SER A 353 2.57 -17.13 13.59
C SER A 353 2.09 -18.59 13.76
N LYS A 354 2.28 -19.43 12.73
CA LYS A 354 1.96 -20.87 12.77
C LYS A 354 2.71 -21.58 13.89
N LYS A 355 4.02 -21.38 13.99
CA LYS A 355 4.86 -21.95 15.06
C LYS A 355 4.45 -21.43 16.44
N ALA A 356 4.27 -20.11 16.58
CA ALA A 356 3.84 -19.51 17.84
C ALA A 356 2.48 -20.09 18.32
N ILE A 357 1.51 -20.25 17.43
CA ILE A 357 0.22 -20.87 17.76
C ILE A 357 0.41 -22.32 18.23
N LYS A 358 1.18 -23.15 17.50
CA LYS A 358 1.44 -24.55 17.89
C LYS A 358 2.08 -24.68 19.28
N MET A 359 2.96 -23.74 19.62
CA MET A 359 3.68 -23.73 20.90
C MET A 359 2.88 -23.13 22.06
N HIS A 360 1.79 -22.42 21.77
CA HIS A 360 1.00 -21.77 22.81
C HIS A 360 0.26 -22.80 23.67
N LYS A 361 0.26 -22.63 25.00
CA LYS A 361 -0.34 -23.59 25.96
C LYS A 361 -1.79 -23.99 25.64
N ARG A 362 -2.58 -23.05 25.09
CA ARG A 362 -3.98 -23.30 24.70
C ARG A 362 -4.12 -24.21 23.49
N PHE A 363 -3.13 -24.31 22.60
CA PHE A 363 -3.24 -25.09 21.36
C PHE A 363 -3.54 -26.57 21.63
N ARG A 364 -2.89 -27.18 22.62
CA ARG A 364 -3.13 -28.59 23.00
C ARG A 364 -4.58 -28.86 23.42
N SER A 365 -5.23 -27.87 24.03
CA SER A 365 -6.63 -27.93 24.45
C SER A 365 -7.57 -27.60 23.28
N MET A 366 -7.22 -26.61 22.44
CA MET A 366 -8.08 -26.20 21.33
C MET A 366 -8.06 -27.15 20.13
N LYS A 367 -6.99 -27.93 19.92
CA LYS A 367 -6.93 -28.89 18.82
C LYS A 367 -8.00 -29.97 18.89
N HIS A 368 -8.65 -30.16 20.04
CA HIS A 368 -9.79 -31.08 20.16
C HIS A 368 -10.94 -30.69 19.23
N PHE A 369 -11.15 -29.40 18.95
CA PHE A 369 -12.15 -28.95 17.98
C PHE A 369 -11.93 -29.50 16.56
N LEU A 370 -10.73 -29.95 16.20
CA LEU A 370 -10.45 -30.50 14.87
C LEU A 370 -11.10 -31.87 14.62
N ILE A 371 -11.46 -32.59 15.68
CA ILE A 371 -11.99 -33.96 15.61
C ILE A 371 -13.43 -34.07 16.12
N LEU A 372 -14.03 -32.97 16.59
CA LEU A 372 -15.39 -32.97 17.10
C LEU A 372 -16.39 -32.76 15.96
N PRO A 373 -17.49 -33.53 15.92
CA PRO A 373 -18.61 -33.23 15.03
C PRO A 373 -19.33 -31.95 15.49
N LYS A 374 -20.25 -31.44 14.65
CA LYS A 374 -21.01 -30.21 14.94
C LYS A 374 -21.82 -30.34 16.24
N GLU A 375 -22.40 -31.52 16.48
CA GLU A 375 -23.14 -31.87 17.68
C GLU A 375 -22.56 -33.13 18.30
N PHE A 376 -22.37 -33.13 19.62
CA PHE A 376 -21.80 -34.27 20.35
C PHE A 376 -22.24 -34.26 21.82
N ASN A 377 -22.19 -35.41 22.48
CA ASN A 377 -22.36 -35.52 23.93
C ASN A 377 -21.01 -35.67 24.67
N THR A 378 -21.04 -35.60 26.01
CA THR A 378 -19.82 -35.70 26.84
C THR A 378 -19.09 -37.04 26.67
N SER A 379 -19.82 -38.14 26.47
CA SER A 379 -19.23 -39.47 26.26
C SER A 379 -18.49 -39.55 24.93
N GLN A 380 -19.07 -39.05 23.85
CA GLN A 380 -18.43 -38.96 22.53
C GLN A 380 -17.18 -38.09 22.57
N PHE A 381 -17.21 -36.94 23.26
CA PHE A 381 -16.01 -36.12 23.44
C PHE A 381 -14.88 -36.90 24.12
N ARG A 382 -15.19 -37.67 25.17
CA ARG A 382 -14.18 -38.47 25.89
C ARG A 382 -13.56 -39.53 25.00
N GLU A 383 -14.39 -40.23 24.23
CA GLU A 383 -13.95 -41.28 23.31
C GLU A 383 -13.02 -40.71 22.23
N LEU A 384 -13.45 -39.65 21.54
CA LEU A 384 -12.67 -39.00 20.48
C LEU A 384 -11.35 -38.41 20.99
N THR A 385 -11.36 -37.78 22.17
CA THR A 385 -10.18 -37.09 22.72
C THR A 385 -9.30 -37.97 23.60
N LYS A 386 -9.76 -39.16 23.99
CA LYS A 386 -9.12 -40.06 24.97
C LYS A 386 -8.83 -39.37 26.30
N ARG A 387 -9.78 -38.59 26.81
CA ARG A 387 -9.66 -37.83 28.07
C ARG A 387 -10.57 -38.35 29.19
N THR A 388 -10.19 -38.07 30.43
CA THR A 388 -10.98 -38.44 31.61
C THR A 388 -12.29 -37.66 31.66
N TYR A 389 -13.28 -38.17 32.41
CA TYR A 389 -14.56 -37.50 32.58
C TYR A 389 -14.40 -36.11 33.23
N GLY A 390 -13.63 -36.01 34.31
CA GLY A 390 -13.38 -34.74 35.00
C GLY A 390 -12.75 -33.67 34.10
N TYR A 391 -11.74 -34.06 33.29
CA TYR A 391 -11.16 -33.16 32.28
C TYR A 391 -12.21 -32.71 31.27
N SER A 392 -13.00 -33.64 30.75
CA SER A 392 -13.98 -33.38 29.70
C SER A 392 -15.09 -32.46 30.18
N ALA A 393 -15.68 -32.73 31.34
CA ALA A 393 -16.72 -31.90 31.93
C ALA A 393 -16.22 -30.46 32.21
N SER A 394 -15.00 -30.33 32.74
CA SER A 394 -14.37 -29.03 32.97
C SER A 394 -14.09 -28.30 31.64
N TRP A 395 -13.51 -29.00 30.67
CA TRP A 395 -13.20 -28.44 29.35
C TRP A 395 -14.46 -27.91 28.66
N LEU A 396 -15.54 -28.70 28.65
CA LEU A 396 -16.81 -28.33 28.03
C LEU A 396 -17.43 -27.10 28.71
N LYS A 397 -17.46 -27.08 30.05
CA LYS A 397 -17.90 -25.91 30.81
C LYS A 397 -17.08 -24.65 30.50
N ASP A 398 -15.76 -24.78 30.36
CA ASP A 398 -14.88 -23.66 30.00
C ASP A 398 -15.11 -23.19 28.56
N ARG A 399 -15.32 -24.11 27.61
CA ARG A 399 -15.61 -23.73 26.21
C ARG A 399 -16.99 -23.09 26.07
N GLU A 400 -17.96 -23.54 26.85
CA GLU A 400 -19.30 -22.96 26.94
C GLU A 400 -19.24 -21.53 27.46
N LYS A 401 -18.52 -21.29 28.56
CA LYS A 401 -18.28 -19.93 29.08
C LYS A 401 -17.57 -19.01 28.09
N GLU A 402 -16.73 -19.58 27.22
CA GLU A 402 -16.06 -18.82 26.17
C GLU A 402 -16.90 -18.62 24.91
N GLY A 403 -18.13 -19.15 24.87
CA GLY A 403 -19.05 -19.04 23.74
C GLY A 403 -18.58 -19.81 22.50
N LEU A 404 -17.76 -20.85 22.68
CA LEU A 404 -17.28 -21.73 21.60
C LEU A 404 -18.22 -22.92 21.38
N ILE A 405 -18.94 -23.33 22.42
CA ILE A 405 -19.96 -24.36 22.34
C ILE A 405 -21.19 -23.93 23.13
N LYS A 406 -22.35 -24.50 22.80
CA LYS A 406 -23.60 -24.30 23.53
C LYS A 406 -24.15 -25.63 23.99
N ARG A 407 -24.68 -25.64 25.21
CA ARG A 407 -25.35 -26.80 25.79
C ARG A 407 -26.83 -26.81 25.42
N ILE A 408 -27.31 -27.96 24.97
CA ILE A 408 -28.70 -28.28 24.69
C ILE A 408 -29.07 -29.43 25.63
N ARG A 409 -30.06 -29.23 26.50
CA ARG A 409 -30.58 -30.28 27.38
C ARG A 409 -31.68 -31.03 26.66
N LYS A 410 -31.56 -32.36 26.60
CA LYS A 410 -32.62 -33.24 26.11
C LYS A 410 -33.54 -33.71 27.24
N GLU A 411 -34.71 -34.22 26.87
CA GLU A 411 -35.76 -34.71 27.78
C GLU A 411 -35.29 -35.87 28.68
N ASP A 412 -34.26 -36.62 28.24
CA ASP A 412 -33.62 -37.72 28.96
C ASP A 412 -32.50 -37.25 29.94
N ASN A 413 -32.46 -35.95 30.28
CA ASN A 413 -31.39 -35.30 31.06
C ASN A 413 -29.98 -35.41 30.44
N GLN A 414 -29.83 -35.82 29.19
CA GLN A 414 -28.54 -35.81 28.52
C GLN A 414 -28.18 -34.41 28.02
N ASN A 415 -26.92 -34.04 28.23
CA ASN A 415 -26.36 -32.81 27.68
C ASN A 415 -25.78 -33.08 26.29
N ILE A 416 -26.34 -32.42 25.28
CA ILE A 416 -25.73 -32.29 23.96
C ILE A 416 -25.01 -30.95 23.89
N TRP A 417 -23.88 -30.95 23.20
CA TRP A 417 -23.06 -29.79 22.94
C TRP A 417 -23.07 -29.52 21.45
N CYS A 418 -23.30 -28.27 21.06
CA CYS A 418 -23.25 -27.83 19.68
C CYS A 418 -22.12 -26.80 19.51
N LEU A 419 -21.37 -26.89 18.42
CA LEU A 419 -20.33 -25.91 18.08
C LEU A 419 -20.98 -24.59 17.64
N GLU A 420 -20.52 -23.49 18.23
CA GLU A 420 -20.91 -22.13 17.84
C GLU A 420 -20.06 -21.63 16.64
N ASP A 421 -20.51 -20.58 15.95
CA ASP A 421 -19.80 -20.00 14.79
C ASP A 421 -18.36 -19.60 15.11
N SER A 422 -18.13 -19.13 16.33
CA SER A 422 -16.80 -18.77 16.84
C SER A 422 -15.86 -19.98 16.90
N ALA A 423 -16.37 -21.18 17.20
CA ALA A 423 -15.60 -22.42 17.15
C ALA A 423 -15.37 -22.90 15.73
N LEU A 424 -16.35 -22.75 14.82
CA LEU A 424 -16.16 -23.05 13.40
C LEU A 424 -15.04 -22.17 12.80
N ASP A 425 -15.01 -20.89 13.16
CA ASP A 425 -13.94 -19.98 12.78
C ASP A 425 -12.59 -20.36 13.37
N LEU A 426 -12.56 -20.78 14.64
CA LEU A 426 -11.35 -21.31 15.27
C LEU A 426 -10.86 -22.58 14.54
N ILE A 427 -11.76 -23.49 14.17
CA ILE A 427 -11.43 -24.72 13.43
C ILE A 427 -10.76 -24.38 12.09
N LYS A 428 -11.28 -23.41 11.34
CA LYS A 428 -10.66 -22.95 10.08
C LYS A 428 -9.22 -22.50 10.31
N ILE A 429 -8.96 -21.73 11.37
CA ILE A 429 -7.61 -21.27 11.74
C ILE A 429 -6.72 -22.46 12.11
N LEU A 430 -7.21 -23.35 12.98
CA LEU A 430 -6.43 -24.49 13.47
C LEU A 430 -6.11 -25.50 12.35
N LYS A 431 -6.97 -25.65 11.34
CA LYS A 431 -6.69 -26.46 10.14
C LYS A 431 -5.54 -25.88 9.33
N GLY A 432 -5.49 -24.56 9.14
CA GLY A 432 -4.35 -23.89 8.48
C GLY A 432 -3.03 -23.97 9.29
N VAL A 433 -3.16 -24.13 10.61
CA VAL A 433 -2.03 -24.28 11.53
C VAL A 433 -1.61 -25.73 11.70
N SER A 434 -2.46 -26.73 11.51
CA SER A 434 -2.04 -28.14 11.58
C SER A 434 -0.99 -28.42 10.51
#